data_AF-A0A949JAC5-F1
#
_entry.id   AF-A0A949JAC5-F1
#
_cell.length_a   1.000
_cell.length_b   1.000
_cell.length_c   1.000
_cell.angle_alpha   90.00
_cell.angle_beta   90.00
_cell.angle_gamma   90.00
#
_symmetry.space_group_name_H-M   'P 1'
#
loop_
_entity.id
_entity.type
_entity.pdbx_description
1 polymer ?
#
loop_
_entity_poly.entity_id
_entity_poly.type
_entity_poly.pdbx_seq_one_letter_code
_entity_poly.pdbx_strand_id
1 'polypeptide(L)'
;MEKKETIDMNDLEPSFKYEIASQPGGEHIMKCVQCATCSSGCPVASISEKFNPRRIIRMAILGLKERVITEDFVWYCAACYTCSERCPQDVRIPDLMSAIRNIATKEGHIHPAYKEQGRLIGEMGRLYEVTDFENERREKLGLPKVEGKNEEIDSIYSTTGIKKVIT
;
A
#
# COMPACT_ATOMS: atom_id res chain seq x y z
N MET A 1 7.02 -13.46 28.31
CA MET A 1 7.09 -11.99 28.29
C MET A 1 7.94 -11.61 27.10
N GLU A 2 7.33 -11.11 26.02
CA GLU A 2 8.08 -10.58 24.90
C GLU A 2 8.99 -9.45 25.39
N LYS A 3 10.24 -9.43 24.91
CA LYS A 3 11.22 -8.38 25.24
C LYS A 3 10.57 -7.02 24.93
N LYS A 4 10.49 -6.14 25.93
CA LYS A 4 10.17 -4.73 25.69
C LYS A 4 11.28 -4.15 24.84
N GLU A 5 10.98 -3.90 23.58
CA GLU A 5 11.85 -3.17 22.68
C GLU A 5 11.90 -1.71 23.14
N THR A 6 13.10 -1.24 23.48
CA THR A 6 13.32 0.16 23.87
C THR A 6 13.38 1.00 22.61
N ILE A 7 12.59 2.08 22.56
CA ILE A 7 12.65 3.08 21.48
C ILE A 7 13.63 4.17 21.92
N ASP A 8 14.70 4.38 21.15
CA ASP A 8 15.55 5.55 21.32
C ASP A 8 14.83 6.78 20.76
N MET A 9 14.76 7.86 21.54
CA MET A 9 14.15 9.10 21.09
C MET A 9 14.96 9.80 20.00
N ASN A 10 16.25 9.48 19.87
CA ASN A 10 17.13 10.01 18.84
C ASN A 10 16.82 9.46 17.44
N ASP A 11 16.21 8.27 17.36
CA ASP A 11 15.83 7.62 16.09
C ASP A 11 14.47 8.11 15.57
N LEU A 12 13.83 9.04 16.27
CA LEU A 12 12.54 9.59 15.87
C LEU A 12 12.73 10.71 14.84
N GLU A 13 11.86 10.71 13.83
CA GLU A 13 11.72 11.76 12.82
C GLU A 13 10.38 12.48 12.98
N PRO A 14 10.25 13.48 13.88
CA PRO A 14 8.97 14.14 14.17
C PRO A 14 8.30 14.80 12.96
N SER A 15 9.08 15.08 11.90
CA SER A 15 8.63 15.63 10.62
C SER A 15 7.86 14.61 9.77
N PHE A 16 7.99 13.31 10.02
CA PHE A 16 7.41 12.25 9.19
C PHE A 16 5.89 12.38 9.01
N LYS A 17 5.17 12.82 10.06
CA LYS A 17 3.73 13.10 9.96
C LYS A 17 3.37 14.19 8.94
N TYR A 18 4.24 15.17 8.74
CA TYR A 18 4.06 16.23 7.74
C TYR A 18 4.43 15.73 6.35
N GLU A 19 5.45 14.86 6.25
CA GLU A 19 5.76 14.16 5.00
C GLU A 19 4.56 13.34 4.53
N ILE A 20 3.95 12.55 5.41
CA ILE A 20 2.72 11.81 5.10
C ILE A 20 1.58 12.76 4.74
N ALA A 21 1.36 13.84 5.50
CA ALA A 21 0.30 14.80 5.23
C ALA A 21 0.46 15.54 3.88
N SER A 22 1.67 15.57 3.32
CA SER A 22 1.95 16.12 1.99
C SER A 22 1.66 15.15 0.83
N GLN A 23 1.43 13.87 1.11
CA GLN A 23 1.10 12.88 0.11
C GLN A 23 -0.42 12.82 -0.13
N PRO A 24 -0.87 12.55 -1.37
CA PRO A 24 -2.27 12.28 -1.66
C PRO A 24 -2.82 11.15 -0.78
N GLY A 25 -3.90 11.43 -0.05
CA GLY A 25 -4.54 10.49 0.88
C GLY A 25 -3.99 10.52 2.32
N GLY A 26 -2.89 11.24 2.58
CA GLY A 26 -2.28 11.35 3.91
C GLY A 26 -2.69 12.59 4.71
N GLU A 27 -3.45 13.51 4.09
CA GLU A 27 -3.70 14.89 4.56
C GLU A 27 -4.33 14.93 5.96
N HIS A 28 -5.12 13.92 6.31
CA HIS A 28 -5.90 13.86 7.54
C HIS A 28 -5.22 13.08 8.69
N ILE A 29 -3.96 12.65 8.54
CA ILE A 29 -3.26 11.86 9.58
C ILE A 29 -3.30 12.51 10.98
N MET A 30 -3.14 13.84 11.04
CA MET A 30 -3.09 14.60 12.29
C MET A 30 -4.45 14.75 13.00
N LYS A 31 -5.56 14.37 12.35
CA LYS A 31 -6.89 14.33 12.98
C LYS A 31 -7.07 13.14 13.93
N CYS A 32 -6.15 12.16 13.91
CA CYS A 32 -6.31 10.94 14.68
C CYS A 32 -6.22 11.17 16.20
N VAL A 33 -7.34 10.92 16.90
CA VAL A 33 -7.42 10.99 18.37
C VAL A 33 -7.20 9.63 19.07
N GLN A 34 -6.70 8.63 18.35
CA GLN A 34 -6.34 7.31 18.90
C GLN A 34 -7.51 6.52 19.56
N CYS A 35 -8.77 6.74 19.14
CA CYS A 35 -9.96 6.09 19.70
C CYS A 35 -10.10 4.57 19.43
N ALA A 36 -9.28 3.99 18.56
CA ALA A 36 -9.26 2.56 18.20
C ALA A 36 -10.44 1.99 17.42
N THR A 37 -11.42 2.81 16.97
CA THR A 37 -12.51 2.34 16.10
C THR A 37 -12.00 1.61 14.85
N CYS A 38 -10.92 2.12 14.24
CA CYS A 38 -10.31 1.51 13.06
C CYS A 38 -9.73 0.11 13.34
N SER A 39 -9.09 -0.10 14.50
CA SER A 39 -8.48 -1.38 14.85
C SER A 39 -9.54 -2.41 15.25
N SER A 40 -10.57 -1.98 15.99
CA SER A 40 -11.67 -2.87 16.40
C SER A 40 -12.49 -3.38 15.20
N GLY A 41 -12.66 -2.57 14.16
CA GLY A 41 -13.39 -2.97 12.96
C GLY A 41 -12.53 -3.64 11.87
N CYS A 42 -11.23 -3.82 12.09
CA CYS A 42 -10.33 -4.29 11.05
C CYS A 42 -10.30 -5.82 10.98
N PRO A 43 -10.67 -6.44 9.84
CA PRO A 43 -10.63 -7.91 9.69
C PRO A 43 -9.19 -8.46 9.68
N VAL A 44 -8.21 -7.65 9.28
CA VAL A 44 -6.80 -8.05 9.27
C VAL A 44 -6.25 -8.04 10.69
N ALA A 45 -6.57 -7.03 11.49
CA ALA A 45 -6.11 -6.93 12.88
C ALA A 45 -6.72 -8.01 13.79
N SER A 46 -7.88 -8.57 13.44
CA SER A 46 -8.46 -9.72 14.17
C SER A 46 -7.74 -11.04 13.90
N ILE A 47 -6.93 -11.12 12.84
CA ILE A 47 -6.23 -12.34 12.43
C ILE A 47 -4.72 -12.23 12.70
N SER A 48 -4.14 -11.04 12.50
CA SER A 48 -2.70 -10.81 12.63
C SER A 48 -2.40 -9.70 13.63
N GLU A 49 -1.74 -10.06 14.73
CA GLU A 49 -1.30 -9.11 15.77
C GLU A 49 -0.21 -8.13 15.28
N LYS A 50 0.43 -8.44 14.14
CA LYS A 50 1.40 -7.54 13.49
C LYS A 50 0.72 -6.30 12.93
N PHE A 51 -0.52 -6.41 12.45
CA PHE A 51 -1.25 -5.30 11.84
C PHE A 51 -2.23 -4.65 12.81
N ASN A 52 -2.03 -3.35 13.07
CA ASN A 52 -2.98 -2.57 13.84
C ASN A 52 -3.00 -1.12 13.31
N PRO A 53 -4.05 -0.67 12.61
CA PRO A 53 -4.05 0.63 11.95
C PRO A 53 -3.88 1.79 12.94
N ARG A 54 -4.47 1.71 14.13
CA ARG A 54 -4.24 2.72 15.19
C ARG A 54 -2.76 2.81 15.59
N ARG A 55 -2.10 1.65 15.80
CA ARG A 55 -0.68 1.59 16.18
C ARG A 55 0.20 2.19 15.09
N ILE A 56 -0.06 1.86 13.82
CA ILE A 56 0.69 2.39 12.67
C ILE A 56 0.57 3.91 12.60
N ILE A 57 -0.65 4.46 12.74
CA ILE A 57 -0.86 5.92 12.76
C ILE A 57 -0.11 6.56 13.93
N ARG A 58 -0.10 5.92 15.11
CA ARG A 58 0.63 6.44 16.26
C ARG A 58 2.14 6.44 16.02
N MET A 59 2.68 5.38 15.44
CA MET A 59 4.10 5.28 15.10
C MET A 59 4.49 6.38 14.11
N ALA A 60 3.69 6.58 13.06
CA ALA A 60 3.88 7.64 12.09
C ALA A 60 3.85 9.04 12.72
N ILE A 61 2.88 9.33 13.59
CA ILE A 61 2.79 10.63 14.30
C ILE A 61 3.98 10.87 15.24
N LEU A 62 4.52 9.81 15.85
CA LEU A 62 5.68 9.88 16.73
C LEU A 62 7.01 9.99 15.98
N GLY A 63 7.03 9.75 14.66
CA GLY A 63 8.24 9.81 13.85
C GLY A 63 9.01 8.49 13.76
N LEU A 64 8.38 7.35 14.06
CA LEU A 64 9.00 6.02 13.87
C LEU A 64 9.00 5.64 12.37
N LYS A 65 9.62 6.47 11.52
CA LYS A 65 9.57 6.36 10.06
C LYS A 65 10.10 5.02 9.58
N GLU A 66 11.34 4.70 9.96
CA GLU A 66 12.04 3.48 9.54
C GLU A 66 11.18 2.23 9.79
N ARG A 67 10.64 2.10 11.00
CA ARG A 67 9.76 0.98 11.36
C ARG A 67 8.45 0.96 10.56
N VAL A 68 7.88 2.11 10.22
CA VAL A 68 6.62 2.19 9.48
C VAL A 68 6.78 1.82 8.01
N ILE A 69 7.91 2.17 7.39
CA ILE A 69 8.12 1.99 5.95
C ILE A 69 8.80 0.65 5.58
N THR A 70 9.58 0.06 6.50
CA THR A 70 10.35 -1.17 6.22
C THR A 70 9.62 -2.45 6.60
N GLU A 71 8.73 -2.40 7.58
CA GLU A 71 8.05 -3.59 8.09
C GLU A 71 6.89 -4.04 7.20
N ASP A 72 6.72 -5.35 7.06
CA ASP A 72 5.72 -5.95 6.17
C ASP A 72 4.27 -5.55 6.49
N PHE A 73 3.98 -5.18 7.75
CA PHE A 73 2.61 -4.86 8.15
C PHE A 73 2.00 -3.73 7.32
N VAL A 74 2.80 -2.84 6.72
CA VAL A 74 2.30 -1.74 5.89
C VAL A 74 1.52 -2.28 4.67
N TRP A 75 1.88 -3.46 4.20
CA TRP A 75 1.28 -4.14 3.06
C TRP A 75 0.05 -4.98 3.41
N TYR A 76 -0.26 -5.18 4.70
CA TYR A 76 -1.36 -6.06 5.12
C TYR A 76 -2.74 -5.40 5.02
N CYS A 77 -2.82 -4.07 4.95
CA CYS A 77 -4.11 -3.39 4.79
C CYS A 77 -4.79 -3.82 3.48
N ALA A 78 -5.96 -4.44 3.59
CA ALA A 78 -6.76 -4.91 2.46
C ALA A 78 -7.57 -3.80 1.76
N ALA A 79 -7.41 -2.54 2.17
CA ALA A 79 -8.16 -1.39 1.64
C ALA A 79 -9.69 -1.63 1.55
N CYS A 80 -10.29 -2.23 2.58
CA CYS A 80 -11.73 -2.54 2.64
C CYS A 80 -12.62 -1.36 3.07
N TYR A 81 -12.03 -0.21 3.42
CA TYR A 81 -12.71 1.03 3.83
C TYR A 81 -13.59 1.02 5.09
N THR A 82 -13.79 -0.12 5.77
CA THR A 82 -14.54 -0.20 7.05
C THR A 82 -14.08 0.83 8.09
N CYS A 83 -12.78 1.07 8.19
CA CYS A 83 -12.21 2.02 9.13
C CYS A 83 -12.46 3.49 8.75
N SER A 84 -12.61 3.81 7.46
CA SER A 84 -12.98 5.16 7.00
C SER A 84 -14.42 5.46 7.37
N GLU A 85 -15.35 4.55 7.03
CA GLU A 85 -16.79 4.70 7.29
C GLU A 85 -17.14 4.90 8.77
N ARG A 86 -16.29 4.38 9.66
CA ARG A 86 -16.51 4.45 11.11
C ARG A 86 -15.63 5.48 11.81
N CYS A 87 -14.72 6.15 11.12
CA CYS A 87 -13.79 7.07 11.77
C CYS A 87 -14.53 8.35 12.19
N PRO A 88 -14.60 8.68 13.50
CA PRO A 88 -15.27 9.90 13.95
C PRO A 88 -14.47 11.17 13.62
N GLN A 89 -13.26 11.04 13.07
CA GLN A 89 -12.34 12.15 12.76
C GLN A 89 -11.98 12.22 11.27
N ASP A 90 -12.61 11.36 10.44
CA ASP A 90 -12.38 11.33 8.99
C ASP A 90 -10.88 11.24 8.61
N VAL A 91 -10.13 10.34 9.25
CA VAL A 91 -8.68 10.14 8.98
C VAL A 91 -8.44 9.49 7.60
N ARG A 92 -9.44 8.83 7.01
CA ARG A 92 -9.35 8.12 5.72
C ARG A 92 -8.20 7.10 5.68
N ILE A 93 -8.23 6.15 6.62
CA ILE A 93 -7.11 5.23 6.92
C ILE A 93 -6.61 4.42 5.70
N PRO A 94 -7.43 3.86 4.79
CA PRO A 94 -6.93 3.16 3.60
C PRO A 94 -6.12 4.06 2.65
N ASP A 95 -6.56 5.31 2.48
CA ASP A 95 -5.87 6.32 1.67
C ASP A 95 -4.53 6.67 2.32
N LEU A 96 -4.56 6.85 3.65
CA LEU A 96 -3.36 7.05 4.47
C LEU A 96 -2.37 5.89 4.36
N MET A 97 -2.84 4.64 4.37
CA MET A 97 -1.97 3.47 4.16
C MET A 97 -1.34 3.48 2.76
N SER A 98 -2.09 3.93 1.74
CA SER A 98 -1.56 4.09 0.38
C SER A 98 -0.50 5.19 0.30
N ALA A 99 -0.71 6.31 0.99
CA ALA A 99 0.30 7.38 1.13
C ALA A 99 1.60 6.86 1.77
N ILE A 100 1.51 6.08 2.85
CA ILE A 100 2.68 5.48 3.50
C ILE A 100 3.39 4.49 2.56
N ARG A 101 2.64 3.64 1.83
CA ARG A 101 3.22 2.71 0.84
C ARG A 101 3.94 3.44 -0.28
N ASN A 102 3.44 4.59 -0.71
CA ASN A 102 4.11 5.41 -1.72
C ASN A 102 5.45 5.96 -1.22
N ILE A 103 5.53 6.40 0.05
CA ILE A 103 6.80 6.82 0.67
C ILE A 103 7.76 5.63 0.75
N ALA A 104 7.32 4.50 1.33
CA ALA A 104 8.10 3.27 1.42
C ALA A 104 8.64 2.83 0.05
N THR A 105 7.79 2.89 -0.98
CA THR A 105 8.15 2.55 -2.36
C THR A 105 9.21 3.48 -2.94
N LYS A 106 9.09 4.80 -2.73
CA LYS A 106 10.08 5.79 -3.18
C LYS A 106 11.44 5.60 -2.51
N GLU A 107 11.44 5.08 -1.29
CA GLU A 107 12.66 4.78 -0.51
C GLU A 107 13.20 3.35 -0.76
N GLY A 108 12.59 2.59 -1.67
CA GLY A 108 13.09 1.28 -2.08
C GLY A 108 12.54 0.09 -1.28
N HIS A 109 11.57 0.32 -0.39
CA HIS A 109 10.93 -0.71 0.43
C HIS A 109 9.65 -1.29 -0.21
N ILE A 110 9.60 -1.34 -1.54
CA ILE A 110 8.48 -1.95 -2.27
C ILE A 110 8.47 -3.47 -2.07
N HIS A 111 7.32 -4.04 -1.72
CA HIS A 111 7.20 -5.49 -1.56
C HIS A 111 7.33 -6.20 -2.93
N PRO A 112 8.10 -7.31 -3.04
CA PRO A 112 8.42 -7.96 -4.32
C PRO A 112 7.21 -8.30 -5.20
N ALA A 113 6.09 -8.69 -4.59
CA ALA A 113 4.86 -9.00 -5.32
C ALA A 113 4.34 -7.81 -6.14
N TYR A 114 4.43 -6.57 -5.64
CA TYR A 114 3.99 -5.39 -6.39
C TYR A 114 5.00 -4.99 -7.47
N LYS A 115 6.29 -5.22 -7.24
CA LYS A 115 7.33 -5.05 -8.27
C LYS A 115 7.06 -5.96 -9.46
N GLU A 116 6.78 -7.24 -9.19
CA GLU A 116 6.46 -8.21 -10.23
C GLU A 116 5.15 -7.91 -10.96
N GLN A 117 4.09 -7.54 -10.24
CA GLN A 117 2.84 -7.08 -10.86
C GLN A 117 3.06 -5.86 -11.78
N GLY A 118 3.87 -4.90 -11.34
CA GLY A 118 4.25 -3.74 -12.14
C GLY A 118 4.99 -4.13 -13.42
N ARG A 119 5.92 -5.10 -13.33
CA ARG A 119 6.66 -5.65 -14.48
C ARG A 119 5.73 -6.33 -15.48
N LEU A 120 4.83 -7.20 -15.02
CA LEU A 120 3.87 -7.91 -15.88
C LEU A 120 2.94 -6.93 -16.62
N ILE A 121 2.44 -5.90 -15.92
CA ILE A 121 1.65 -4.85 -16.57
C ILE A 121 2.49 -4.10 -17.60
N GLY A 122 3.75 -3.77 -17.28
CA GLY A 122 4.64 -3.07 -18.22
C GLY A 122 4.91 -3.86 -19.49
N GLU A 123 5.11 -5.18 -19.39
CA GLU A 123 5.44 -6.04 -20.53
C GLU A 123 4.21 -6.47 -21.34
N MET A 124 3.12 -6.83 -20.65
CA MET A 124 1.95 -7.46 -21.27
C MET A 124 0.72 -6.55 -21.31
N GLY A 125 0.75 -5.39 -20.63
CA GLY A 125 -0.43 -4.55 -20.38
C GLY A 125 -1.42 -5.17 -19.39
N ARG A 126 -1.05 -6.24 -18.69
CA ARG A 126 -1.94 -7.09 -17.86
C ARG A 126 -1.19 -7.69 -16.67
N LEU A 127 -1.93 -8.02 -15.62
CA LEU A 127 -1.38 -8.68 -14.42
C LEU A 127 -1.09 -10.19 -14.60
N TYR A 128 -1.71 -10.81 -15.60
CA TYR A 128 -1.59 -12.24 -15.87
C TYR A 128 -1.37 -12.44 -17.35
N GLU A 129 -0.53 -13.41 -17.68
CA GLU A 129 -0.34 -13.87 -19.06
C GLU A 129 -1.64 -14.49 -19.58
N VAL A 130 -1.98 -14.18 -20.83
CA VAL A 130 -3.06 -14.89 -21.54
C VAL A 130 -2.39 -15.95 -22.40
N THR A 131 -2.54 -17.20 -22.00
CA THR A 131 -1.97 -18.31 -22.74
C THR A 131 -2.93 -18.79 -23.83
N ASP A 132 -2.47 -19.71 -24.67
CA ASP A 132 -3.31 -20.36 -25.67
C ASP A 132 -4.52 -21.06 -25.03
N PHE A 133 -4.37 -21.61 -23.82
CA PHE A 133 -5.47 -22.26 -23.10
C PHE A 133 -6.65 -21.30 -22.83
N GLU A 134 -6.38 -20.08 -22.38
CA GLU A 134 -7.42 -19.07 -22.21
C GLU A 134 -8.07 -18.71 -23.55
N ASN A 135 -7.28 -18.56 -24.61
CA ASN A 135 -7.78 -18.20 -25.94
C ASN A 135 -8.62 -19.31 -26.58
N GLU A 136 -8.26 -20.58 -26.42
CA GLU A 136 -9.08 -21.73 -26.83
C GLU A 136 -10.43 -21.75 -26.10
N ARG A 137 -10.43 -21.45 -24.79
CA ARG A 137 -11.67 -21.36 -24.02
C ARG A 137 -12.55 -20.19 -24.49
N ARG A 138 -11.95 -19.05 -24.85
CA ARG A 138 -12.66 -17.90 -25.41
C ARG A 138 -13.29 -18.24 -26.76
N GLU A 139 -12.55 -18.92 -27.63
CA GLU A 139 -13.04 -19.36 -28.95
C GLU A 139 -14.24 -20.32 -28.83
N LYS A 140 -14.19 -21.29 -27.91
CA LYS A 140 -15.33 -22.19 -27.60
C LYS A 140 -16.57 -21.43 -27.12
N LEU A 141 -16.40 -20.24 -26.55
CA LEU A 141 -17.48 -19.34 -26.12
C LEU A 141 -17.86 -18.30 -27.17
N GLY A 142 -17.27 -18.34 -28.37
CA GLY A 142 -17.49 -17.35 -29.43
C GLY A 142 -16.89 -15.96 -29.14
N LEU A 143 -15.93 -15.87 -28.21
CA LEU A 143 -15.27 -14.62 -27.83
C LEU A 143 -13.98 -14.41 -28.64
N PRO A 144 -13.62 -13.16 -28.97
CA PRO A 144 -12.40 -12.86 -29.71
C PRO A 144 -11.15 -13.24 -28.91
N LYS A 145 -10.08 -13.63 -29.60
CA LYS A 145 -8.77 -13.86 -28.97
C LYS A 145 -8.25 -12.57 -28.35
N VAL A 146 -7.42 -12.73 -27.33
CA VAL A 146 -6.71 -11.65 -26.67
C VAL A 146 -5.23 -11.83 -26.96
N GLU A 147 -4.65 -10.82 -27.59
CA GLU A 147 -3.22 -10.74 -27.91
C GLU A 147 -2.50 -9.79 -26.95
N GLY A 148 -1.19 -9.99 -26.82
CA GLY A 148 -0.35 -9.25 -25.89
C GLY A 148 0.21 -7.96 -26.47
N LYS A 149 0.47 -7.01 -25.55
CA LYS A 149 1.17 -5.72 -25.71
C LYS A 149 0.28 -4.53 -26.08
N ASN A 150 0.34 -3.49 -25.25
CA ASN A 150 -0.28 -2.18 -25.49
C ASN A 150 0.80 -1.10 -25.43
N GLU A 151 1.12 -0.48 -26.57
CA GLU A 151 2.13 0.58 -26.70
C GLU A 151 1.82 1.81 -25.81
N GLU A 152 0.55 2.05 -25.48
CA GLU A 152 0.13 3.14 -24.60
C GLU A 152 0.65 2.96 -23.17
N ILE A 153 0.73 1.71 -22.69
CA ILE A 153 1.21 1.39 -21.34
C ILE A 153 2.69 1.75 -21.21
N ASP A 154 3.48 1.45 -22.23
CA ASP A 154 4.91 1.79 -22.28
C ASP A 154 5.15 3.31 -22.20
N SER A 155 4.28 4.09 -22.87
CA SER A 155 4.30 5.55 -22.82
C SER A 155 3.98 6.08 -21.42
N ILE A 156 2.87 5.62 -20.81
CA ILE A 156 2.47 5.99 -19.44
C ILE A 156 3.57 5.65 -18.44
N TYR A 157 4.17 4.47 -18.57
CA TYR A 157 5.22 4.00 -17.66
C TYR A 157 6.49 4.87 -17.73
N SER A 158 6.81 5.36 -18.94
CA SER A 158 7.95 6.24 -19.16
C SER A 158 7.69 7.65 -18.62
N THR A 159 6.49 8.20 -18.83
CA THR A 159 6.11 9.54 -18.37
C THR A 159 5.93 9.62 -16.85
N THR A 160 5.36 8.60 -16.22
CA THR A 160 5.11 8.58 -14.77
C THR A 160 6.35 8.24 -13.94
N GLY A 161 7.40 7.72 -14.58
CA GLY A 161 8.62 7.28 -13.90
C GLY A 161 8.50 5.94 -13.17
N ILE A 162 7.36 5.24 -13.27
CA ILE A 162 7.13 3.95 -12.60
C ILE A 162 8.17 2.90 -13.00
N LYS A 163 8.73 2.97 -14.23
CA LYS A 163 9.83 2.08 -14.67
C LYS A 163 10.98 2.06 -13.65
N LYS A 164 11.35 3.22 -13.09
CA LYS A 164 12.45 3.34 -12.10
C LYS A 164 12.14 2.69 -10.75
N VAL A 165 10.87 2.50 -10.43
CA VAL A 165 10.40 1.90 -9.17
C VAL A 165 10.33 0.38 -9.30
N ILE A 166 10.01 -0.12 -10.50
CA ILE A 166 9.77 -1.54 -10.75
C ILE A 166 10.98 -2.28 -11.37
N THR A 167 12.03 -1.57 -11.80
CA THR A 167 13.32 -2.18 -12.18
C THR A 167 14.21 -2.36 -10.97
#